data_AF-A0A1M5N9U9-F1
#
_entry.id   AF-A0A1M5N9U9-F1
#
_cell.length_a   1.000
_cell.length_b   1.000
_cell.length_c   1.000
_cell.angle_alpha   90.00
_cell.angle_beta   90.00
_cell.angle_gamma   90.00
#
_symmetry.space_group_name_H-M   'P 1'
#
loop_
_entity.id
_entity.type
_entity.pdbx_description
1 polymer ?
#
loop_
_entity_poly.entity_id
_entity_poly.type
_entity_poly.pdbx_seq_one_letter_code
_entity_poly.pdbx_strand_id
1 'polypeptide(L)'
;MNDKLDKAVAQLQSGWLAPHERPILVRWPGHVASTIGNSRLVPHVPQGSTPPTRAPQLRAEIHPAVREGRFWNDEWVHDPATWGWAYAQRPDQLAIRLADHCVAGRAASVLVLTTHRLAVVIETKFFGEPEPEPEGQQETSTGGGLFGKAMALARSLQSNEDGDGKEPKPEVPLLTTLWEVPLSAVRGFRPIPKGRDLEHIWHLAIDFADGSMLEFFAEYAQSDVLHIHKCFQRVPSPDPTAPPIQPR
;
A
#
# COMPACT_ATOMS: atom_id res chain seq x y z
N MET A 1 -0.41 -17.03 10.72
CA MET A 1 -0.94 -16.02 9.76
C MET A 1 -2.22 -15.36 10.29
N ASN A 2 -3.16 -16.12 10.86
CA ASN A 2 -4.44 -15.58 11.36
C ASN A 2 -4.31 -14.43 12.37
N ASP A 3 -3.43 -14.54 13.38
CA ASP A 3 -3.23 -13.49 14.39
C ASP A 3 -2.80 -12.13 13.78
N LYS A 4 -1.94 -12.15 12.75
CA LYS A 4 -1.51 -10.94 12.04
C LYS A 4 -2.68 -10.29 11.28
N LEU A 5 -3.55 -11.11 10.67
CA LEU A 5 -4.73 -10.66 9.96
C LEU A 5 -5.78 -10.10 10.92
N ASP A 6 -6.07 -10.78 12.01
CA ASP A 6 -7.05 -10.36 13.01
C ASP A 6 -6.64 -9.01 13.62
N LYS A 7 -5.35 -8.85 13.94
CA LYS A 7 -4.79 -7.58 14.42
C LYS A 7 -4.94 -6.46 13.38
N ALA A 8 -4.61 -6.72 12.12
CA ALA A 8 -4.72 -5.72 11.06
C ALA A 8 -6.18 -5.30 10.84
N VAL A 9 -7.12 -6.25 10.84
CA VAL A 9 -8.56 -5.97 10.74
C VAL A 9 -9.04 -5.14 11.93
N ALA A 10 -8.61 -5.47 13.15
CA ALA A 10 -8.95 -4.69 14.34
C ALA A 10 -8.41 -3.24 14.25
N GLN A 11 -7.18 -3.05 13.76
CA GLN A 11 -6.60 -1.70 13.54
C GLN A 11 -7.34 -0.90 12.47
N LEU A 12 -7.81 -1.57 11.40
CA LEU A 12 -8.64 -0.92 10.38
C LEU A 12 -9.96 -0.45 10.99
N GLN A 13 -10.60 -1.32 11.78
CA GLN A 13 -11.89 -1.05 12.44
C GLN A 13 -11.79 -0.02 13.56
N SER A 14 -10.64 0.15 14.21
CA SER A 14 -10.48 1.07 15.32
C SER A 14 -10.43 2.54 14.90
N GLY A 15 -10.35 2.87 13.60
CA GLY A 15 -10.39 4.27 13.18
C GLY A 15 -10.00 4.61 11.75
N TRP A 16 -9.63 3.64 10.91
CA TRP A 16 -9.29 3.91 9.50
C TRP A 16 -10.50 3.76 8.57
N LEU A 17 -11.37 2.77 8.83
CA LEU A 17 -12.58 2.54 8.05
C LEU A 17 -13.64 3.60 8.34
N ALA A 18 -14.29 4.09 7.29
CA ALA A 18 -15.47 4.93 7.42
C ALA A 18 -16.65 4.15 8.02
N PRO A 19 -17.68 4.83 8.58
CA PRO A 19 -18.92 4.17 8.97
C PRO A 19 -19.48 3.33 7.81
N HIS A 20 -19.84 2.07 8.11
CA HIS A 20 -20.34 1.09 7.14
C HIS A 20 -19.33 0.58 6.09
N GLU A 21 -18.10 1.10 6.08
CA GLU A 21 -17.00 0.52 5.30
C GLU A 21 -16.55 -0.79 5.97
N ARG A 22 -16.36 -1.84 5.17
CA ARG A 22 -15.93 -3.16 5.66
C ARG A 22 -14.69 -3.63 4.91
N PRO A 23 -13.69 -4.22 5.59
CA PRO A 23 -12.56 -4.82 4.92
C PRO A 23 -13.00 -6.11 4.22
N ILE A 24 -12.48 -6.34 3.02
CA ILE A 24 -12.75 -7.53 2.20
C ILE A 24 -11.46 -8.33 2.02
N LEU A 25 -10.36 -7.66 1.72
CA LEU A 25 -9.05 -8.29 1.50
C LEU A 25 -7.97 -7.47 2.20
N VAL A 26 -7.05 -8.15 2.89
CA VAL A 26 -5.86 -7.53 3.50
C VAL A 26 -4.64 -8.35 3.11
N ARG A 27 -3.61 -7.71 2.58
CA ARG A 27 -2.35 -8.34 2.14
C ARG A 27 -1.15 -7.49 2.58
N TRP A 28 0.01 -8.15 2.71
CA TRP A 28 1.28 -7.50 3.05
C TRP A 28 2.21 -7.61 1.86
N PRO A 29 2.37 -6.53 1.08
CA PRO A 29 3.28 -6.53 -0.05
C PRO A 29 4.71 -6.89 0.34
N GLY A 30 5.35 -7.73 -0.48
CA GLY A 30 6.79 -7.90 -0.54
C GLY A 30 7.39 -7.05 -1.66
N HIS A 31 8.43 -7.55 -2.34
CA HIS A 31 8.94 -6.83 -3.50
C HIS A 31 7.92 -6.84 -4.63
N VAL A 32 7.72 -5.69 -5.25
CA VAL A 32 6.90 -5.54 -6.46
C VAL A 32 7.86 -5.38 -7.64
N ALA A 33 7.60 -6.08 -8.74
CA ALA A 33 8.20 -5.83 -10.04
C ALA A 33 7.21 -5.08 -10.94
N SER A 34 7.69 -4.50 -12.05
CA SER A 34 6.78 -3.87 -13.00
C SER A 34 7.21 -3.99 -14.46
N THR A 35 6.23 -4.04 -15.35
CA THR A 35 6.39 -3.81 -16.79
C THR A 35 5.63 -2.55 -17.18
N ILE A 36 6.33 -1.56 -17.71
CA ILE A 36 5.77 -0.27 -18.17
C ILE A 36 6.12 -0.10 -19.65
N GLY A 37 5.13 -0.21 -20.53
CA GLY A 37 5.37 -0.31 -21.96
C GLY A 37 6.30 -1.49 -22.27
N ASN A 38 7.48 -1.20 -22.81
CA ASN A 38 8.50 -2.20 -23.12
C ASN A 38 9.60 -2.35 -22.06
N SER A 39 9.51 -1.59 -20.96
CA SER A 39 10.52 -1.57 -19.91
C SER A 39 10.11 -2.44 -18.73
N ARG A 40 11.06 -3.22 -18.22
CA ARG A 40 10.90 -4.07 -17.04
C ARG A 40 11.77 -3.52 -15.91
N LEU A 41 11.19 -3.38 -14.71
CA LEU A 41 11.86 -2.92 -13.49
C LEU A 41 11.74 -3.99 -12.42
N VAL A 42 12.86 -4.55 -11.98
CA VAL A 42 12.94 -5.59 -10.94
C VAL A 42 14.12 -5.29 -10.00
N PRO A 43 13.88 -4.86 -8.75
CA PRO A 43 12.58 -4.45 -8.20
C PRO A 43 12.02 -3.22 -8.94
N HIS A 44 10.72 -3.01 -8.79
CA HIS A 44 10.08 -1.77 -9.16
C HIS A 44 10.68 -0.60 -8.37
N VAL A 45 10.87 0.54 -9.06
CA VAL A 45 11.29 1.80 -8.46
C VAL A 45 10.15 2.81 -8.68
N PRO A 46 9.74 3.57 -7.65
CA PRO A 46 8.62 4.50 -7.78
C PRO A 46 8.78 5.44 -8.99
N GLN A 47 7.76 5.52 -9.83
CA GLN A 47 7.76 6.32 -11.05
C GLN A 47 7.13 7.71 -10.88
N GLY A 48 6.28 7.90 -9.87
CA GLY A 48 5.81 9.22 -9.49
C GLY A 48 6.04 9.49 -8.00
N SER A 49 5.62 10.69 -7.56
CA SER A 49 5.76 11.11 -6.17
C SER A 49 5.07 10.14 -5.22
N THR A 50 5.76 9.81 -4.13
CA THR A 50 5.26 9.03 -3.00
C THR A 50 5.55 9.80 -1.71
N PRO A 51 4.69 9.70 -0.67
CA PRO A 51 4.99 10.27 0.62
C PRO A 51 6.29 9.68 1.21
N PRO A 52 7.08 10.47 1.98
CA PRO A 52 8.25 9.95 2.66
C PRO A 52 7.84 8.96 3.75
N THR A 53 8.60 7.88 3.87
CA THR A 53 8.42 6.89 4.94
C THR A 53 9.76 6.47 5.54
N ARG A 54 9.72 6.12 6.82
CA ARG A 54 10.80 5.45 7.55
C ARG A 54 10.48 3.98 7.79
N ALA A 55 9.69 3.38 6.90
CA ALA A 55 9.31 1.98 7.03
C ALA A 55 10.54 1.06 6.95
N PRO A 56 10.56 -0.05 7.72
CA PRO A 56 11.66 -1.02 7.65
C PRO A 56 11.83 -1.60 6.26
N GLN A 57 13.08 -1.89 5.89
CA GLN A 57 13.40 -2.54 4.62
C GLN A 57 12.82 -3.98 4.56
N LEU A 58 12.49 -4.43 3.35
CA LEU A 58 12.18 -5.83 3.10
C LEU A 58 13.43 -6.67 3.35
N ARG A 59 13.29 -7.76 4.11
CA ARG A 59 14.41 -8.63 4.49
C ARG A 59 14.83 -9.60 3.40
N ALA A 60 13.87 -10.11 2.64
CA ALA A 60 14.14 -11.05 1.56
C ALA A 60 14.67 -10.29 0.36
N GLU A 61 15.72 -10.80 -0.27
CA GLU A 61 16.24 -10.26 -1.52
C GLU A 61 15.65 -11.00 -2.72
N ILE A 62 15.32 -10.25 -3.78
CA ILE A 62 14.94 -10.85 -5.08
C ILE A 62 16.11 -11.67 -5.60
N HIS A 63 15.83 -12.90 -6.03
CA HIS A 63 16.81 -13.80 -6.61
C HIS A 63 17.49 -13.15 -7.83
N PRO A 64 18.83 -13.24 -7.99
CA PRO A 64 19.55 -12.56 -9.07
C PRO A 64 19.01 -12.88 -10.48
N ALA A 65 18.56 -14.11 -10.72
CA ALA A 65 17.96 -14.48 -12.00
C ALA A 65 16.67 -13.70 -12.31
N VAL A 66 15.85 -13.41 -11.30
CA VAL A 66 14.63 -12.60 -11.46
C VAL A 66 15.00 -11.13 -11.63
N ARG A 67 15.91 -10.62 -10.81
CA ARG A 67 16.42 -9.25 -10.86
C ARG A 67 17.02 -8.88 -12.21
N GLU A 68 17.80 -9.79 -12.80
CA GLU A 68 18.48 -9.59 -14.09
C GLU A 68 17.62 -10.00 -15.30
N GLY A 69 16.37 -10.41 -15.09
CA GLY A 69 15.46 -10.80 -16.17
C GLY A 69 15.81 -12.13 -16.84
N ARG A 70 16.63 -12.97 -16.19
CA ARG A 70 17.07 -14.29 -16.66
C ARG A 70 16.07 -15.38 -16.28
N PHE A 71 14.83 -15.23 -16.73
CA PHE A 71 13.73 -16.19 -16.54
C PHE A 71 12.82 -16.16 -17.78
N TRP A 72 12.10 -17.25 -18.03
CA TRP A 72 11.18 -17.36 -19.16
C TRP A 72 9.73 -17.15 -18.70
N ASN A 73 8.97 -16.38 -19.46
CA ASN A 73 7.55 -16.10 -19.20
C ASN A 73 7.28 -15.68 -17.74
N ASP A 74 6.64 -16.55 -16.97
CA ASP A 74 6.24 -16.34 -15.58
C ASP A 74 7.10 -17.11 -14.56
N GLU A 75 8.25 -17.65 -14.94
CA GLU A 75 9.16 -18.37 -14.02
C GLU A 75 9.61 -17.55 -12.80
N TRP A 76 9.47 -16.21 -12.86
CA TRP A 76 9.70 -15.33 -11.72
C TRP A 76 8.80 -15.63 -10.52
N VAL A 77 7.62 -16.25 -10.72
CA VAL A 77 6.69 -16.56 -9.62
C VAL A 77 7.26 -17.57 -8.62
N HIS A 78 8.33 -18.27 -8.98
CA HIS A 78 9.04 -19.20 -8.09
C HIS A 78 10.02 -18.49 -7.14
N ASP A 79 10.26 -17.18 -7.30
CA ASP A 79 11.06 -16.41 -6.35
C ASP A 79 10.19 -15.91 -5.18
N PRO A 80 10.35 -16.45 -3.96
CA PRO A 80 9.50 -16.11 -2.81
C PRO A 80 9.67 -14.66 -2.34
N ALA A 81 10.72 -13.95 -2.76
CA ALA A 81 10.89 -12.53 -2.45
C ALA A 81 10.03 -11.63 -3.34
N THR A 82 9.68 -12.08 -4.54
CA THR A 82 8.86 -11.33 -5.51
C THR A 82 7.38 -11.57 -5.21
N TRP A 83 6.74 -10.59 -4.55
CA TRP A 83 5.35 -10.70 -4.13
C TRP A 83 4.37 -10.48 -5.28
N GLY A 84 4.67 -9.55 -6.18
CA GLY A 84 3.75 -9.21 -7.26
C GLY A 84 4.38 -8.45 -8.42
N TRP A 85 3.61 -8.30 -9.48
CA TRP A 85 4.00 -7.69 -10.73
C TRP A 85 2.92 -6.72 -11.24
N ALA A 86 3.30 -5.46 -11.45
CA ALA A 86 2.43 -4.45 -12.03
C ALA A 86 2.67 -4.32 -13.55
N TYR A 87 1.60 -4.22 -14.32
CA TYR A 87 1.64 -4.09 -15.77
C TYR A 87 0.89 -2.83 -16.19
N ALA A 88 1.53 -2.01 -17.00
CA ALA A 88 0.97 -0.78 -17.53
C ALA A 88 1.64 -0.41 -18.86
N GLN A 89 1.01 0.49 -19.61
CA GLN A 89 1.61 1.15 -20.76
C GLN A 89 2.30 2.46 -20.38
N ARG A 90 1.84 3.14 -19.32
CA ARG A 90 2.34 4.44 -18.87
C ARG A 90 2.57 4.45 -17.35
N PRO A 91 3.54 5.23 -16.84
CA PRO A 91 3.87 5.27 -15.42
C PRO A 91 2.79 5.89 -14.53
N ASP A 92 1.87 6.68 -15.09
CA ASP A 92 0.78 7.33 -14.35
C ASP A 92 -0.44 6.43 -14.14
N GLN A 93 -0.45 5.21 -14.69
CA GLN A 93 -1.55 4.26 -14.55
C GLN A 93 -1.62 3.63 -13.15
N LEU A 94 -2.83 3.25 -12.75
CA LEU A 94 -3.19 2.89 -11.38
C LEU A 94 -2.40 1.71 -10.82
N ALA A 95 -2.09 0.69 -11.62
CA ALA A 95 -1.27 -0.42 -11.14
C ALA A 95 0.16 0.02 -10.77
N ILE A 96 0.73 0.98 -11.51
CA ILE A 96 2.05 1.54 -11.21
C ILE A 96 1.98 2.46 -10.01
N ARG A 97 0.95 3.31 -9.93
CA ARG A 97 0.75 4.15 -8.74
C ARG A 97 0.54 3.31 -7.48
N LEU A 98 -0.17 2.18 -7.56
CA LEU A 98 -0.27 1.24 -6.44
C LEU A 98 1.12 0.66 -6.10
N ALA A 99 1.87 0.19 -7.09
CA ALA A 99 3.22 -0.35 -6.91
C ALA A 99 4.19 0.66 -6.26
N ASP A 100 4.18 1.92 -6.72
CA ASP A 100 4.95 3.03 -6.15
C ASP A 100 4.75 3.08 -4.63
N HIS A 101 3.49 3.02 -4.17
CA HIS A 101 3.16 3.18 -2.75
C HIS A 101 3.36 1.90 -1.93
N CYS A 102 3.27 0.71 -2.53
CA CYS A 102 3.75 -0.53 -1.91
C CYS A 102 5.25 -0.45 -1.64
N VAL A 103 6.04 -0.01 -2.63
CA VAL A 103 7.50 0.14 -2.49
C VAL A 103 7.84 1.24 -1.48
N ALA A 104 7.13 2.36 -1.48
CA ALA A 104 7.32 3.43 -0.49
C ALA A 104 7.02 2.97 0.93
N GLY A 105 5.97 2.15 1.14
CA GLY A 105 5.62 1.60 2.45
C GLY A 105 6.50 0.42 2.90
N ARG A 106 7.31 -0.15 2.00
CA ARG A 106 8.26 -1.26 2.26
C ARG A 106 7.61 -2.39 3.09
N ALA A 107 8.32 -2.93 4.09
CA ALA A 107 7.82 -4.02 4.93
C ALA A 107 6.65 -3.64 5.85
N ALA A 108 6.32 -2.34 5.96
CA ALA A 108 5.18 -1.86 6.74
C ALA A 108 3.92 -1.66 5.89
N SER A 109 4.02 -1.80 4.56
CA SER A 109 2.89 -1.64 3.66
C SER A 109 1.83 -2.72 3.90
N VAL A 110 0.57 -2.29 3.81
CA VAL A 110 -0.60 -3.16 3.84
C VAL A 110 -1.51 -2.75 2.69
N LEU A 111 -1.80 -3.69 1.79
CA LEU A 111 -2.80 -3.54 0.74
C LEU A 111 -4.16 -3.92 1.32
N VAL A 112 -5.13 -3.02 1.23
CA VAL A 112 -6.47 -3.17 1.78
C VAL A 112 -7.52 -2.93 0.70
N LEU A 113 -8.37 -3.93 0.47
CA LEU A 113 -9.61 -3.77 -0.28
C LEU A 113 -10.77 -3.68 0.71
N THR A 114 -11.63 -2.69 0.52
CA THR A 114 -12.87 -2.52 1.29
C THR A 114 -14.09 -2.54 0.38
N THR A 115 -15.28 -2.42 0.98
CA THR A 115 -16.52 -2.19 0.25
C THR A 115 -16.56 -0.87 -0.54
N HIS A 116 -15.59 0.04 -0.34
CA HIS A 116 -15.59 1.38 -0.93
C HIS A 116 -14.36 1.68 -1.79
N ARG A 117 -13.18 1.15 -1.43
CA ARG A 117 -11.91 1.56 -2.03
C ARG A 117 -10.85 0.47 -1.96
N LEU A 118 -9.83 0.65 -2.77
CA LEU A 118 -8.55 -0.05 -2.69
C LEU A 118 -7.50 0.94 -2.18
N ALA A 119 -6.73 0.56 -1.17
CA ALA A 119 -5.75 1.44 -0.54
C ALA A 119 -4.46 0.71 -0.18
N VAL A 120 -3.35 1.46 -0.15
CA VAL A 120 -2.12 1.09 0.51
C VAL A 120 -1.99 1.94 1.77
N VAL A 121 -1.86 1.28 2.91
CA VAL A 121 -1.74 1.92 4.22
C VAL A 121 -0.48 1.46 4.95
N ILE A 122 -0.03 2.26 5.92
CA ILE A 122 1.04 1.93 6.85
C ILE A 122 0.64 2.31 8.27
N GLU A 123 1.30 1.73 9.28
CA GLU A 123 1.21 2.29 10.63
C GLU A 123 1.75 3.73 10.65
N THR A 124 1.02 4.66 11.24
CA THR A 124 1.34 6.10 11.24
C THR A 124 2.72 6.40 11.82
N LYS A 125 3.21 5.56 12.74
CA LYS A 125 4.57 5.66 13.30
C LYS A 125 5.69 5.51 12.26
N PHE A 126 5.40 5.03 11.05
CA PHE A 126 6.36 4.92 9.95
C PHE A 126 6.25 6.05 8.91
N PHE A 127 5.27 6.95 9.06
CA PHE A 127 5.07 8.06 8.13
C PHE A 127 6.00 9.24 8.45
N GLY A 128 6.58 9.85 7.41
CA GLY A 128 7.47 11.00 7.51
C GLY A 128 8.90 10.70 7.07
N GLU A 129 9.70 11.76 7.03
CA GLU A 129 11.11 11.67 6.64
C GLU A 129 11.88 10.68 7.53
N PRO A 130 12.89 9.98 6.97
CA PRO A 130 13.89 9.31 7.78
C PRO A 130 14.52 10.32 8.74
N GLU A 131 14.77 9.90 9.99
CA GLU A 131 15.62 10.72 10.85
C GLU A 131 16.97 10.90 10.13
N PRO A 132 17.50 12.14 10.03
CA PRO A 132 18.85 12.32 9.51
C PRO A 132 19.79 11.47 10.36
N GLU A 133 20.63 10.67 9.71
CA GLU A 133 21.73 10.03 10.44
C GLU A 133 22.49 11.14 11.17
N PRO A 134 22.92 10.94 12.43
CA PRO A 134 23.68 11.95 13.15
C PRO A 134 24.93 12.27 12.35
N GLU A 135 24.88 13.38 11.60
CA GLU A 135 25.99 13.92 10.86
C GLU A 135 27.11 14.12 11.89
N GLY A 136 28.22 13.40 11.69
CA GLY A 136 29.44 13.65 12.44
C GLY A 136 29.73 15.14 12.35
N GLN A 137 29.88 15.76 13.52
CA GLN A 137 30.12 17.19 13.72
C GLN A 137 30.95 17.80 12.58
N GLN A 138 30.31 18.57 11.70
CA GLN A 138 30.98 19.56 10.88
C GLN A 138 30.28 20.90 11.01
N GLU A 139 31.07 21.87 11.46
CA GLU A 139 30.68 23.20 11.86
C GLU A 139 30.18 24.04 10.67
N THR A 140 29.02 24.66 10.88
CA THR A 140 28.64 26.00 10.42
C THR A 140 28.80 26.37 8.94
N SER A 141 27.67 26.68 8.28
CA SER A 141 27.40 28.08 7.93
C SER A 141 25.92 28.33 7.59
N THR A 142 25.52 29.51 8.03
CA THR A 142 24.26 30.24 7.91
C THR A 142 23.58 30.24 6.55
N GLY A 143 22.27 29.98 6.53
CA GLY A 143 21.40 30.27 5.39
C GLY A 143 19.93 29.98 5.69
N GLY A 144 19.23 30.93 6.31
CA GLY A 144 17.82 30.80 6.67
C GLY A 144 16.88 30.82 5.46
N GLY A 145 15.88 29.93 5.47
CA GLY A 145 14.81 29.93 4.48
C GLY A 145 13.64 29.05 4.91
N LEU A 146 12.54 29.68 5.32
CA LEU A 146 11.13 29.21 5.33
C LEU A 146 10.74 27.89 6.04
N PHE A 147 11.67 27.05 6.48
CA PHE A 147 11.38 25.78 7.18
C PHE A 147 10.99 25.94 8.67
N GLY A 148 11.09 27.15 9.23
CA GLY A 148 10.84 27.40 10.66
C GLY A 148 9.38 27.27 11.10
N LYS A 149 8.41 27.35 10.17
CA LYS A 149 6.97 27.33 10.53
C LYS A 149 6.42 25.93 10.79
N ALA A 150 6.95 24.91 10.13
CA ALA A 150 6.54 23.52 10.38
C ALA A 150 7.08 22.99 11.73
N MET A 151 8.28 23.43 12.12
CA MET A 151 8.89 23.06 13.41
C MET A 151 8.24 23.75 14.62
N ALA A 152 7.56 24.89 14.43
CA ALA A 152 6.81 25.53 15.51
C ALA A 152 5.59 24.69 15.95
N LEU A 153 4.93 24.00 15.02
CA LEU A 153 3.82 23.07 15.31
C LEU A 153 4.32 21.77 15.99
N ALA A 154 5.50 21.28 15.60
CA ALA A 154 6.10 20.11 16.25
C ALA A 154 6.58 20.41 17.68
N ARG A 155 7.09 21.61 17.96
CA ARG A 155 7.48 22.04 19.32
C ARG A 155 6.31 22.43 20.20
N SER A 156 5.25 23.05 19.67
CA SER A 156 4.06 23.39 20.49
C SER A 156 3.32 22.15 20.99
N LEU A 157 3.59 20.97 20.42
CA LEU A 157 3.07 19.68 20.89
C LEU A 157 3.95 19.01 21.96
N GLN A 158 5.19 19.48 22.14
CA GLN A 158 6.14 18.92 23.11
C GLN A 158 6.28 19.79 24.39
N SER A 159 5.87 21.06 24.36
CA SER A 159 5.86 21.92 25.55
C SER A 159 4.43 22.26 25.98
N ASN A 160 3.85 21.40 26.81
CA ASN A 160 2.80 21.72 27.79
C ASN A 160 2.64 20.49 28.70
N GLU A 161 3.60 20.31 29.61
CA GLU A 161 3.32 19.73 30.91
C GLU A 161 3.00 20.90 31.86
N ASP A 162 2.03 20.66 32.74
CA ASP A 162 1.46 21.56 33.76
C ASP A 162 0.34 22.52 33.30
N GLY A 163 -0.89 22.01 33.32
CA GLY A 163 -2.12 22.81 33.24
C GLY A 163 -3.38 21.96 33.31
N ASP A 164 -4.10 22.09 34.42
CA ASP A 164 -5.36 21.41 34.76
C ASP A 164 -6.48 21.63 33.72
N GLY A 165 -7.19 20.57 33.33
CA GLY A 165 -8.27 20.59 32.33
C GLY A 165 -7.98 19.80 31.05
N LYS A 166 -8.09 18.47 31.10
CA LYS A 166 -7.93 17.58 29.93
C LYS A 166 -9.04 17.80 28.89
N GLU A 167 -8.79 18.66 27.91
CA GLU A 167 -9.34 18.43 26.57
C GLU A 167 -8.77 17.10 26.04
N PRO A 168 -9.58 16.22 25.44
CA PRO A 168 -9.07 14.97 24.91
C PRO A 168 -8.07 15.28 23.79
N LYS A 169 -6.82 14.84 23.98
CA LYS A 169 -5.79 14.85 22.92
C LYS A 169 -6.42 14.21 21.67
N PRO A 170 -6.34 14.84 20.49
CA PRO A 170 -6.82 14.20 19.27
C PRO A 170 -6.10 12.87 19.09
N GLU A 171 -6.86 11.79 19.06
CA GLU A 171 -6.34 10.44 18.91
C GLU A 171 -5.69 10.34 17.53
N VAL A 172 -4.36 10.25 17.48
CA VAL A 172 -3.63 10.13 16.22
C VAL A 172 -4.02 8.80 15.56
N PRO A 173 -4.47 8.79 14.30
CA PRO A 173 -4.88 7.56 13.63
C PRO A 173 -3.75 6.52 13.66
N LEU A 174 -4.07 5.26 13.97
CA LEU A 174 -3.07 4.18 13.99
C LEU A 174 -2.51 3.87 12.59
N LEU A 175 -3.31 4.11 11.55
CA LEU A 175 -2.97 3.87 10.15
C LEU A 175 -3.02 5.18 9.35
N THR A 176 -2.05 5.34 8.45
CA THR A 176 -1.98 6.43 7.48
C THR A 176 -2.12 5.85 6.07
N THR A 177 -2.98 6.47 5.26
CA THR A 177 -3.10 6.14 3.83
C THR A 177 -1.91 6.69 3.07
N LEU A 178 -1.21 5.83 2.33
CA LEU A 178 -0.19 6.26 1.36
C LEU A 178 -0.82 6.54 0.00
N TRP A 179 -1.79 5.74 -0.41
CA TRP A 179 -2.49 5.87 -1.67
C TRP A 179 -3.82 5.15 -1.63
N GLU A 180 -4.81 5.66 -2.33
CA GLU A 180 -6.10 4.99 -2.50
C GLU A 180 -6.80 5.39 -3.78
N VAL A 181 -7.71 4.52 -4.22
CA VAL A 181 -8.64 4.76 -5.32
C VAL A 181 -10.03 4.26 -4.97
N PRO A 182 -11.09 4.91 -5.47
CA PRO A 182 -12.45 4.40 -5.31
C PRO A 182 -12.59 3.05 -6.01
N LEU A 183 -13.48 2.20 -5.53
CA LEU A 183 -13.71 0.87 -6.11
C LEU A 183 -14.14 0.94 -7.59
N SER A 184 -14.78 2.04 -8.03
CA SER A 184 -15.14 2.27 -9.43
C SER A 184 -13.92 2.34 -10.37
N ALA A 185 -12.72 2.57 -9.84
CA ALA A 185 -11.47 2.51 -10.60
C ALA A 185 -10.98 1.06 -10.84
N VAL A 186 -11.56 0.08 -10.15
CA VAL A 186 -11.27 -1.35 -10.30
C VAL A 186 -12.33 -1.99 -11.19
N ARG A 187 -11.87 -2.61 -12.28
CA ARG A 187 -12.71 -3.33 -13.24
C ARG A 187 -13.11 -4.71 -12.73
N GLY A 188 -12.20 -5.38 -12.02
CA GLY A 188 -12.47 -6.71 -11.51
C GLY A 188 -11.27 -7.39 -10.87
N PHE A 189 -11.53 -8.59 -10.34
CA PHE A 189 -10.54 -9.45 -9.70
C PHE A 189 -10.59 -10.83 -10.34
N ARG A 190 -9.44 -11.44 -10.61
CA ARG A 190 -9.36 -12.76 -11.25
C ARG A 190 -8.25 -13.60 -10.62
N PRO A 191 -8.48 -14.91 -10.40
CA PRO A 191 -7.39 -15.81 -10.10
C PRO A 191 -6.60 -16.10 -11.39
N ILE A 192 -5.28 -16.10 -11.30
CA ILE A 192 -4.39 -16.46 -12.40
C ILE A 192 -3.48 -17.60 -11.95
N PRO A 193 -3.58 -18.79 -12.56
CA PRO A 193 -2.61 -19.85 -12.35
C PRO A 193 -1.31 -19.48 -13.08
N LYS A 194 -0.19 -19.60 -12.39
CA LYS A 194 1.15 -19.32 -12.92
C LYS A 194 2.10 -20.46 -12.62
N GLY A 195 3.25 -20.42 -13.27
CA GLY A 195 4.31 -21.41 -13.12
C GLY A 195 4.11 -22.60 -14.05
N ARG A 196 5.17 -23.41 -14.16
CA ARG A 196 5.25 -24.53 -15.11
C ARG A 196 5.12 -25.89 -14.44
N ASP A 197 4.99 -25.91 -13.12
CA ASP A 197 4.83 -27.11 -12.33
C ASP A 197 3.39 -27.65 -12.40
N LEU A 198 3.22 -28.92 -12.03
CA LEU A 198 1.92 -29.59 -11.99
C LEU A 198 0.99 -28.96 -10.93
N GLU A 199 1.56 -28.36 -9.89
CA GLU A 199 0.85 -27.54 -8.92
C GLU A 199 0.99 -26.06 -9.31
N HIS A 200 -0.14 -25.41 -9.60
CA HIS A 200 -0.16 -24.00 -9.97
C HIS A 200 0.22 -23.11 -8.80
N ILE A 201 1.04 -22.09 -9.06
CA ILE A 201 1.24 -20.97 -8.13
C ILE A 201 0.13 -19.97 -8.40
N TRP A 202 -0.78 -19.83 -7.43
CA TRP A 202 -1.94 -18.96 -7.58
C TRP A 202 -1.58 -17.50 -7.31
N HIS A 203 -1.94 -16.65 -8.27
CA HIS A 203 -1.91 -15.21 -8.14
C HIS A 203 -3.33 -14.66 -8.19
N LEU A 204 -3.56 -13.54 -7.50
CA LEU A 204 -4.75 -12.72 -7.66
C LEU A 204 -4.37 -11.51 -8.51
N ALA A 205 -5.14 -11.24 -9.56
CA ALA A 205 -5.03 -10.05 -10.36
C ALA A 205 -6.12 -9.03 -10.03
N ILE A 206 -5.72 -7.77 -9.92
CA ILE A 206 -6.58 -6.60 -9.86
C ILE A 206 -6.50 -5.90 -11.22
N ASP A 207 -7.61 -5.90 -11.97
CA ASP A 207 -7.72 -5.16 -13.22
C ASP A 207 -8.26 -3.76 -12.94
N PHE A 208 -7.54 -2.75 -13.40
CA PHE A 208 -7.98 -1.36 -13.28
C PHE A 208 -8.78 -0.91 -14.51
N ALA A 209 -9.66 0.07 -14.34
CA ALA A 209 -10.45 0.64 -15.42
C ALA A 209 -9.58 1.28 -16.53
N ASP A 210 -8.39 1.76 -16.17
CA ASP A 210 -7.44 2.40 -17.07
C ASP A 210 -6.62 1.43 -17.96
N GLY A 211 -6.86 0.12 -17.84
CA GLY A 211 -6.17 -0.92 -18.61
C GLY A 211 -4.91 -1.49 -17.96
N SER A 212 -4.47 -0.94 -16.83
CA SER A 212 -3.36 -1.50 -16.06
C SER A 212 -3.81 -2.65 -15.15
N MET A 213 -2.86 -3.46 -14.69
CA MET A 213 -3.11 -4.63 -13.85
C MET A 213 -2.01 -4.80 -12.80
N LEU A 214 -2.38 -5.18 -11.58
CA LEU A 214 -1.43 -5.74 -10.61
C LEU A 214 -1.78 -7.19 -10.37
N GLU A 215 -0.80 -8.10 -10.47
CA GLU A 215 -0.94 -9.49 -10.00
C GLU A 215 -0.01 -9.75 -8.82
N PHE A 216 -0.45 -10.53 -7.84
CA PHE A 216 0.37 -10.86 -6.68
C PHE A 216 0.05 -12.24 -6.14
N PHE A 217 1.02 -12.83 -5.45
CA PHE A 217 0.88 -14.16 -4.87
C PHE A 217 -0.29 -14.21 -3.88
N ALA A 218 -1.18 -15.18 -4.08
CA ALA A 218 -2.31 -15.46 -3.21
C ALA A 218 -2.65 -16.95 -3.30
N GLU A 219 -2.19 -17.72 -2.31
CA GLU A 219 -2.42 -19.17 -2.21
C GLU A 219 -3.89 -19.57 -2.44
N TYR A 220 -4.81 -18.76 -1.93
CA TYR A 220 -6.26 -18.99 -2.02
C TYR A 220 -6.95 -18.05 -3.03
N ALA A 221 -6.27 -17.62 -4.11
CA ALA A 221 -6.77 -16.63 -5.06
C ALA A 221 -8.20 -16.91 -5.57
N GLN A 222 -8.53 -18.18 -5.84
CA GLN A 222 -9.87 -18.56 -6.29
C GLN A 222 -10.93 -18.27 -5.21
N SER A 223 -10.67 -18.70 -3.97
CA SER A 223 -11.56 -18.45 -2.83
C SER A 223 -11.66 -16.97 -2.48
N ASP A 224 -10.55 -16.24 -2.57
CA ASP A 224 -10.51 -14.79 -2.37
C ASP A 224 -11.42 -14.07 -3.39
N VAL A 225 -11.30 -14.39 -4.68
CA VAL A 225 -12.13 -13.77 -5.73
C VAL A 225 -13.61 -14.10 -5.54
N LEU A 226 -13.95 -15.34 -5.18
CA LEU A 226 -15.33 -15.71 -4.84
C LEU A 226 -15.85 -14.93 -3.63
N HIS A 227 -15.02 -14.73 -2.60
CA HIS A 227 -15.38 -13.93 -1.43
C HIS A 227 -15.60 -12.46 -1.79
N ILE A 228 -14.71 -11.88 -2.58
CA ILE A 228 -14.81 -10.50 -3.08
C ILE A 228 -16.13 -10.29 -3.82
N HIS A 229 -16.46 -11.17 -4.78
CA HIS A 229 -17.73 -11.08 -5.51
C HIS A 229 -18.95 -11.16 -4.60
N LYS A 230 -18.97 -12.08 -3.63
CA LYS A 230 -20.06 -12.18 -2.64
C LYS A 230 -20.20 -10.91 -1.80
N CYS A 231 -19.08 -10.28 -1.43
CA CYS A 231 -19.10 -9.03 -0.67
C CYS A 231 -19.71 -7.89 -1.49
N PHE A 232 -19.36 -7.76 -2.77
CA PHE A 232 -19.92 -6.71 -3.63
C PHE A 232 -21.39 -6.94 -4.02
N GLN A 233 -21.83 -8.19 -4.15
CA GLN A 233 -23.25 -8.50 -4.35
C GLN A 233 -24.14 -8.14 -3.14
N ARG A 234 -23.54 -8.03 -1.94
CA ARG A 234 -24.24 -7.72 -0.69
C ARG A 234 -24.25 -6.23 -0.34
N VAL A 235 -23.59 -5.39 -1.12
CA VAL A 235 -23.67 -3.94 -0.95
C VAL A 235 -25.02 -3.50 -1.53
N PRO A 236 -25.97 -3.01 -0.72
CA PRO A 236 -27.22 -2.47 -1.25
C PRO A 236 -26.89 -1.36 -2.26
N SER A 237 -27.70 -1.23 -3.32
CA SER A 237 -27.60 -0.06 -4.18
C SER A 237 -27.56 1.20 -3.30
N PRO A 238 -26.63 2.15 -3.54
CA PRO A 238 -26.56 3.35 -2.74
C PRO A 238 -27.93 4.01 -2.72
N ASP A 239 -28.38 4.40 -1.53
CA ASP A 239 -29.58 5.22 -1.39
C ASP A 239 -29.37 6.48 -2.24
N PRO A 240 -30.19 6.73 -3.27
CA PRO A 240 -30.02 7.89 -4.15
C PRO A 240 -30.16 9.22 -3.40
N THR A 241 -30.59 9.21 -2.13
CA THR A 241 -30.71 10.38 -1.27
C THR A 241 -29.51 10.61 -0.34
N ALA A 242 -28.53 9.70 -0.32
CA ALA A 242 -27.36 9.84 0.54
C ALA A 242 -26.44 10.98 0.02
N PRO A 243 -25.96 11.88 0.91
CA PRO A 243 -25.06 12.94 0.51
C PRO A 243 -23.74 12.37 -0.02
N PRO A 244 -23.11 13.01 -1.02
CA PRO A 244 -21.84 12.54 -1.58
C PRO A 244 -20.76 12.48 -0.50
N ILE A 245 -20.04 11.36 -0.46
CA ILE A 245 -18.90 11.16 0.43
C ILE A 245 -17.82 12.17 0.01
N GLN A 246 -17.53 13.13 0.88
CA GLN A 246 -16.44 14.07 0.65
C GLN A 246 -15.10 13.33 0.82
N PRO A 247 -14.16 13.44 -0.12
CA PRO A 247 -12.81 12.94 0.07
C PRO A 247 -12.17 13.69 1.25
N ARG A 248 -11.48 12.93 2.12
CA ARG A 248 -10.63 13.49 3.17
C ARG A 248 -9.28 13.89 2.61
#